data_AF-A0A535F2Z2-F1
#
_entry.id   AF-A0A535F2Z2-F1
#
_cell.length_a   1.000
_cell.length_b   1.000
_cell.length_c   1.000
_cell.angle_alpha   90.00
_cell.angle_beta   90.00
_cell.angle_gamma   90.00
#
_symmetry.space_group_name_H-M   'P 1'
#
loop_
_entity.id
_entity.type
_entity.pdbx_description
1 polymer ?
#
loop_
_entity_poly.entity_id
_entity_poly.type
_entity_poly.pdbx_seq_one_letter_code
_entity_poly.pdbx_strand_id
1 'polypeptide(L)'
;MTSALAHSRGGQTDEALHTLQQALTLAEPEGYVRLFVDEGVPMMSLLRLALARGPDKPWARYARRLLSVLEAEHPEQVEQLAGLLVPLSGRERTLLRLLAAGRSTAEMADELVVSANTIKTQVSGLYHKLNVHSREEAIAEATRLHLL
;
A
#
# COMPACT_ATOMS: atom_id res chain seq x y z
N MET A 1 1.55 24.38 13.18
CA MET A 1 1.57 22.98 12.72
C MET A 1 0.34 22.69 11.82
N THR A 2 0.03 23.60 10.88
CA THR A 2 -1.25 23.62 10.13
C THR A 2 -1.07 24.12 8.68
N SER A 3 0.00 23.71 7.99
CA SER A 3 0.11 23.93 6.55
C SER A 3 1.08 22.94 5.92
N ALA A 4 0.57 21.79 5.50
CA ALA A 4 1.29 20.90 4.60
C ALA A 4 0.34 20.03 3.76
N LEU A 5 -0.87 20.53 3.45
CA LEU A 5 -1.75 19.95 2.43
C LEU A 5 -1.67 20.80 1.15
N ALA A 6 -0.56 20.72 0.42
CA ALA A 6 -0.51 21.11 -0.99
C ALA A 6 0.81 20.68 -1.69
N HIS A 7 0.68 19.81 -2.70
CA HIS A 7 1.53 19.65 -3.90
C HIS A 7 2.92 18.97 -3.84
N SER A 8 2.98 17.68 -4.20
CA SER A 8 3.79 17.12 -5.32
C SER A 8 4.03 15.60 -5.18
N ARG A 9 3.47 14.80 -6.11
CA ARG A 9 3.43 13.32 -6.10
C ARG A 9 4.76 12.60 -6.41
N GLY A 10 5.92 13.21 -6.20
CA GLY A 10 7.21 12.56 -6.50
C GLY A 10 8.39 12.98 -5.63
N GLY A 11 8.52 14.27 -5.33
CA GLY A 11 9.61 14.79 -4.46
C GLY A 11 9.26 14.78 -2.97
N GLN A 12 7.97 14.87 -2.61
CA GLN A 12 7.54 14.96 -1.22
C GLN A 12 7.73 13.66 -0.45
N THR A 13 7.75 12.50 -1.12
CA THR A 13 7.93 11.22 -0.43
C THR A 13 9.34 11.07 0.12
N ASP A 14 10.37 11.45 -0.65
CA ASP A 14 11.75 11.38 -0.20
C ASP A 14 12.06 12.44 0.88
N GLU A 15 11.48 13.64 0.74
CA GLU A 15 11.59 14.70 1.74
C GLU A 15 10.85 14.33 3.04
N ALA A 16 9.59 13.88 2.96
CA ALA A 16 8.83 13.40 4.12
C ALA A 16 9.51 12.22 4.81
N LEU A 17 10.15 11.34 4.03
CA LEU A 17 10.91 10.22 4.58
C LEU A 17 12.14 10.72 5.34
N HIS A 18 12.86 11.70 4.80
CA HIS A 18 14.01 12.30 5.48
C HIS A 18 13.60 12.99 6.79
N THR A 19 12.52 13.80 6.75
CA THR A 19 11.96 14.45 7.94
C THR A 19 11.49 13.43 8.98
N LEU A 20 10.83 12.35 8.56
CA LEU A 20 10.41 11.28 9.45
C LEU A 20 11.60 10.58 10.11
N GLN A 21 12.66 10.27 9.37
CA GLN A 21 13.86 9.63 9.92
C GLN A 21 14.55 10.50 10.98
N GLN A 22 14.61 11.82 10.76
CA GLN A 22 15.11 12.78 11.74
C GLN A 22 14.20 12.81 12.99
N ALA A 23 12.88 12.89 12.81
CA ALA A 23 11.93 12.88 13.91
C ALA A 23 12.01 11.60 14.74
N LEU A 24 12.13 10.42 14.11
CA LEU A 24 12.27 9.14 14.80
C LEU A 24 13.56 9.04 15.63
N THR A 25 14.65 9.60 15.11
CA THR A 25 15.96 9.60 15.78
C THR A 25 15.94 10.53 17.01
N LEU A 26 15.24 11.66 16.93
CA LEU A 26 15.07 12.59 18.04
C LEU A 26 14.03 12.13 19.07
N ALA A 27 13.02 11.37 18.64
CA ALA A 27 11.95 10.87 19.50
C ALA A 27 12.28 9.55 20.21
N GLU A 28 13.19 8.73 19.67
CA GLU A 28 13.60 7.45 20.30
C GLU A 28 14.04 7.61 21.78
N PRO A 29 14.88 8.59 22.16
CA PRO A 29 15.34 8.75 23.54
C PRO A 29 14.23 9.11 24.53
N GLU A 30 13.22 9.83 24.05
CA GLU A 30 12.13 10.39 24.86
C GLU A 30 10.87 9.52 24.84
N GLY A 31 10.75 8.60 23.88
CA GLY A 31 9.66 7.63 23.80
C GLY A 31 8.30 8.22 23.43
N TYR A 32 8.23 9.35 22.72
CA TYR A 32 6.98 10.01 22.32
C TYR A 32 6.17 9.19 21.31
N VAL A 33 5.26 8.33 21.78
CA VAL A 33 4.44 7.48 20.90
C VAL A 33 3.22 8.23 20.34
N ARG A 34 2.49 8.98 21.18
CA ARG A 34 1.22 9.62 20.79
C ARG A 34 1.34 10.60 19.62
N LEU A 35 2.44 11.35 19.56
CA LEU A 35 2.70 12.33 18.49
C LEU A 35 2.68 11.71 17.07
N PHE A 36 3.00 10.41 16.95
CA PHE A 36 2.97 9.69 15.69
C PHE A 36 1.70 8.88 15.50
N VAL A 37 1.09 8.40 16.59
CA VAL A 37 -0.13 7.59 16.54
C VAL A 37 -1.34 8.42 16.12
N ASP A 38 -1.44 9.67 16.59
CA ASP A 38 -2.55 10.58 16.28
C ASP A 38 -2.67 10.91 14.77
N GLU A 39 -1.60 10.69 13.99
CA GLU A 39 -1.57 10.93 12.54
C GLU A 39 -2.20 9.78 11.72
N GLY A 40 -2.30 8.56 12.27
CA GLY A 40 -2.98 7.42 11.63
C GLY A 40 -2.36 6.91 10.30
N VAL A 41 -3.21 6.66 9.31
CA VAL A 41 -2.91 6.04 7.99
C VAL A 41 -1.68 6.64 7.25
N PRO A 42 -1.54 7.98 7.10
CA PRO A 42 -0.36 8.59 6.49
C PRO A 42 0.96 8.22 7.19
N MET A 43 0.97 8.24 8.53
CA MET A 43 2.15 7.88 9.32
C MET A 43 2.49 6.40 9.17
N MET A 44 1.48 5.53 9.22
CA MET A 44 1.65 4.09 9.03
C MET A 44 2.29 3.76 7.67
N SER A 45 1.87 4.46 6.61
CA SER A 45 2.43 4.32 5.26
C SER A 45 3.90 4.74 5.21
N LEU A 46 4.24 5.88 5.83
CA LEU A 46 5.61 6.39 5.85
C LEU A 46 6.54 5.52 6.70
N LEU A 47 6.06 4.99 7.84
CA LEU A 47 6.80 4.06 8.69
C LEU A 47 7.12 2.75 7.96
N ARG A 48 6.14 2.16 7.26
CA ARG A 48 6.36 0.96 6.44
C ARG A 48 7.36 1.22 5.31
N LEU A 49 7.24 2.36 4.62
CA LEU A 49 8.19 2.75 3.58
C LEU A 49 9.62 2.97 4.13
N ALA A 50 9.75 3.60 5.29
CA ALA A 50 11.04 3.79 5.97
C ALA A 50 11.68 2.44 6.31
N LEU A 51 10.92 1.53 6.92
CA LEU A 51 11.39 0.19 7.25
C LEU A 51 11.80 -0.61 6.01
N ALA A 52 11.09 -0.47 4.89
CA ALA A 52 11.45 -1.12 3.64
C ALA A 52 12.79 -0.61 3.05
N ARG A 53 13.10 0.68 3.22
CA ARG A 53 14.32 1.31 2.69
C ARG A 53 15.53 1.25 3.64
N GLY A 54 15.31 1.04 4.93
CA GLY A 54 16.37 1.09 5.93
C GLY A 54 16.07 0.22 7.16
N PRO A 55 15.93 -1.11 6.99
CA PRO A 55 15.56 -2.01 8.09
C PRO A 55 16.61 -2.08 9.21
N ASP A 56 17.87 -1.77 8.89
CA ASP A 56 19.03 -1.89 9.80
C ASP A 56 19.45 -0.55 10.44
N LYS A 57 18.65 0.50 10.27
CA LYS A 57 18.96 1.82 10.85
C LYS A 57 18.64 1.86 12.35
N PRO A 58 19.31 2.71 13.15
CA PRO A 58 19.08 2.80 14.60
C PRO A 58 17.61 3.06 14.97
N TRP A 59 16.96 3.97 14.23
CA TRP A 59 15.55 4.31 14.39
C TRP A 59 14.57 3.19 13.97
N ALA A 60 15.02 2.14 13.28
CA ALA A 60 14.14 1.09 12.76
C ALA A 60 13.44 0.31 13.87
N ARG A 61 14.11 0.09 15.00
CA ARG A 61 13.49 -0.56 16.18
C ARG A 61 12.33 0.27 16.73
N TYR A 62 12.54 1.59 16.84
CA TYR A 62 11.52 2.51 17.31
C TYR A 62 10.36 2.62 16.31
N ALA A 63 10.65 2.70 15.02
CA ALA A 63 9.64 2.68 13.95
C ALA A 63 8.77 1.41 13.98
N ARG A 64 9.36 0.22 14.21
CA ARG A 64 8.58 -1.03 14.36
C ARG A 64 7.66 -0.98 15.58
N ARG A 65 8.12 -0.41 16.70
CA ARG A 65 7.29 -0.23 17.89
C ARG A 65 6.11 0.70 17.61
N LEU A 66 6.36 1.85 16.99
CA LEU A 66 5.29 2.79 16.62
C LEU A 66 4.30 2.14 15.65
N LEU A 67 4.80 1.41 14.65
CA LEU A 67 3.97 0.68 13.71
C LEU A 67 3.09 -0.36 14.42
N SER A 68 3.64 -1.12 15.37
CA SER A 68 2.85 -2.11 16.14
C SER A 68 1.77 -1.49 17.01
N VAL A 69 1.99 -0.28 17.55
CA VAL A 69 0.99 0.43 18.35
C VAL A 69 -0.09 1.01 17.44
N LEU A 70 0.29 1.64 16.33
CA LEU A 70 -0.64 2.13 15.31
C LEU A 70 -1.52 1.01 14.76
N GLU A 71 -0.92 -0.15 14.48
CA GLU A 71 -1.64 -1.32 13.98
C GLU A 71 -2.64 -1.88 15.01
N ALA A 72 -2.30 -1.82 16.30
CA ALA A 72 -3.16 -2.28 17.38
C ALA A 72 -4.31 -1.29 17.70
N GLU A 73 -4.07 0.01 17.58
CA GLU A 73 -5.08 1.05 17.85
C GLU A 73 -6.04 1.27 16.66
N HIS A 74 -5.60 0.95 15.43
CA HIS A 74 -6.38 1.17 14.22
C HIS A 74 -6.44 -0.07 13.30
N PRO A 75 -6.94 -1.21 13.77
CA PRO A 75 -6.98 -2.45 12.99
C PRO A 75 -7.73 -2.30 11.66
N GLU A 76 -8.80 -1.50 11.61
CA GLU A 76 -9.55 -1.20 10.39
C GLU A 76 -8.70 -0.45 9.36
N GLN A 77 -7.81 0.44 9.81
CA GLN A 77 -6.91 1.20 8.94
C GLN A 77 -5.76 0.32 8.43
N VAL A 78 -5.32 -0.67 9.21
CA VAL A 78 -4.31 -1.66 8.79
C VAL A 78 -4.83 -2.47 7.61
N GLU A 79 -6.09 -2.89 7.66
CA GLU A 79 -6.71 -3.68 6.60
C GLU A 79 -6.83 -2.87 5.31
N GLN A 80 -7.23 -1.60 5.40
CA GLN A 80 -7.24 -0.66 4.27
C GLN A 80 -5.83 -0.44 3.69
N LEU A 81 -4.80 -0.35 4.53
CA LEU A 81 -3.42 -0.10 4.09
C LEU A 81 -2.73 -1.35 3.51
N ALA A 82 -2.96 -2.52 4.10
CA ALA A 82 -2.52 -3.81 3.56
C ALA A 82 -3.07 -4.00 2.15
N GLY A 83 -4.29 -3.51 1.95
CA GLY A 83 -4.93 -3.36 0.67
C GLY A 83 -4.16 -2.51 -0.34
N LEU A 84 -3.70 -1.32 0.05
CA LEU A 84 -2.85 -0.45 -0.78
C LEU A 84 -1.46 -1.04 -1.08
N LEU A 85 -1.00 -2.02 -0.30
CA LEU A 85 0.37 -2.53 -0.29
C LEU A 85 0.54 -3.89 -0.97
N VAL A 86 -0.51 -4.58 -1.44
CA VAL A 86 -0.30 -5.65 -2.43
C VAL A 86 0.33 -4.97 -3.66
N PRO A 87 1.61 -5.23 -3.97
CA PRO A 87 2.29 -4.51 -5.03
C PRO A 87 1.86 -5.11 -6.36
N LEU A 88 0.63 -4.78 -6.77
CA LEU A 88 0.15 -5.00 -8.11
C LEU A 88 0.86 -4.01 -9.03
N SER A 89 1.46 -4.54 -10.08
CA SER A 89 1.97 -3.73 -11.19
C SER A 89 0.83 -2.88 -11.78
N GLY A 90 1.16 -1.78 -12.46
CA GLY A 90 0.15 -0.95 -13.12
C GLY A 90 -0.73 -1.73 -14.10
N ARG A 91 -0.19 -2.79 -14.71
CA ARG A 91 -0.92 -3.66 -15.63
C ARG A 91 -1.88 -4.60 -14.90
N GLU A 92 -1.47 -5.15 -13.75
CA GLU A 92 -2.34 -5.97 -12.89
C GLU A 92 -3.51 -5.17 -12.30
N ARG A 93 -3.31 -3.92 -11.88
CA ARG A 93 -4.43 -3.05 -11.46
C ARG A 93 -5.39 -2.74 -12.59
N THR A 94 -4.88 -2.65 -13.81
CA THR A 94 -5.73 -2.41 -14.99
C THR A 94 -6.59 -3.64 -15.26
N LEU A 95 -6.00 -4.83 -15.23
CA LEU A 95 -6.76 -6.09 -15.33
C LEU A 95 -7.80 -6.24 -14.23
N LEU A 96 -7.44 -5.91 -12.99
CA LEU A 96 -8.36 -5.99 -11.86
C LEU A 96 -9.58 -5.08 -12.03
N ARG A 97 -9.37 -3.85 -12.53
CA ARG A 97 -10.46 -2.91 -12.85
C ARG A 97 -11.35 -3.40 -13.99
N LEU A 98 -10.77 -3.97 -15.04
CA LEU A 98 -11.53 -4.54 -16.16
C LEU A 98 -12.34 -5.77 -15.73
N LEU A 99 -11.75 -6.61 -14.87
CA LEU A 99 -12.46 -7.73 -14.24
C LEU A 99 -13.62 -7.25 -13.36
N ALA A 100 -13.43 -6.19 -12.56
CA ALA A 100 -14.51 -5.59 -11.78
C ALA A 100 -15.61 -4.96 -12.66
N ALA A 101 -15.24 -4.43 -13.82
CA ALA A 101 -16.17 -3.85 -14.81
C ALA A 101 -16.94 -4.89 -15.64
N GLY A 102 -16.84 -6.18 -15.34
CA GLY A 102 -17.58 -7.23 -16.05
C GLY A 102 -16.97 -7.68 -17.39
N ARG A 103 -15.80 -7.16 -17.79
CA ARG A 103 -15.16 -7.52 -19.07
C ARG A 103 -14.71 -8.97 -19.13
N SER A 104 -14.90 -9.60 -20.29
CA SER A 104 -14.39 -10.93 -20.61
C SER A 104 -12.91 -10.89 -20.99
N THR A 105 -12.24 -12.05 -21.01
CA THR A 105 -10.83 -12.15 -21.42
C THR A 105 -10.60 -11.73 -22.87
N ALA A 106 -11.60 -11.87 -23.74
CA ALA A 106 -11.55 -11.39 -25.13
C ALA A 106 -11.66 -9.87 -25.20
N GLU A 107 -12.64 -9.27 -24.52
CA GLU A 107 -12.78 -7.80 -24.48
C GLU A 107 -11.55 -7.11 -23.87
N MET A 108 -10.99 -7.69 -22.80
CA MET A 108 -9.76 -7.19 -22.20
C MET A 108 -8.55 -7.30 -23.14
N ALA A 109 -8.51 -8.33 -23.98
CA ALA A 109 -7.46 -8.52 -24.97
C ALA A 109 -7.54 -7.45 -26.07
N ASP A 110 -8.74 -7.17 -26.54
CA ASP A 110 -9.00 -6.12 -27.52
C ASP A 110 -8.67 -4.73 -26.96
N GLU A 111 -9.12 -4.43 -25.75
CA GLU A 111 -8.89 -3.13 -25.09
C GLU A 111 -7.40 -2.88 -24.78
N LEU A 112 -6.67 -3.93 -24.38
CA LEU A 112 -5.25 -3.83 -24.04
C LEU A 112 -4.31 -4.12 -25.22
N VAL A 113 -4.87 -4.35 -26.42
CA VAL A 113 -4.16 -4.66 -27.67
C VAL A 113 -3.14 -5.79 -27.48
N VAL A 114 -3.58 -6.90 -26.88
CA VAL A 114 -2.77 -8.11 -26.64
C VAL A 114 -3.58 -9.37 -26.94
N SER A 115 -2.93 -10.54 -26.94
CA SER A 115 -3.66 -11.79 -27.15
C SER A 115 -4.50 -12.19 -25.92
N ALA A 116 -5.62 -12.88 -26.15
CA ALA A 116 -6.42 -13.47 -25.07
C ALA A 116 -5.60 -14.45 -24.19
N ASN A 117 -4.59 -15.10 -24.76
CA ASN A 117 -3.69 -15.97 -24.00
C ASN A 117 -2.82 -15.16 -23.03
N THR A 118 -2.32 -14.00 -23.47
CA THR A 118 -1.57 -13.06 -22.61
C THR A 118 -2.42 -12.59 -21.43
N ILE A 119 -3.69 -12.26 -21.67
CA ILE A 119 -4.61 -11.87 -20.60
C ILE A 119 -4.82 -13.03 -19.62
N LYS A 120 -5.05 -14.26 -20.09
CA LYS A 120 -5.20 -15.43 -19.21
C LYS A 120 -3.99 -15.63 -18.31
N THR A 121 -2.77 -15.53 -18.85
CA THR A 121 -1.55 -15.64 -18.05
C THR A 121 -1.45 -14.52 -17.02
N GLN A 122 -1.74 -13.28 -17.39
CA GLN A 122 -1.67 -12.15 -16.46
C GLN A 122 -2.75 -12.21 -15.37
N VAL A 123 -3.97 -12.66 -15.70
CA VAL A 123 -5.05 -12.89 -14.73
C VAL A 123 -4.70 -14.03 -13.77
N SER A 124 -4.08 -15.11 -14.26
CA SER A 124 -3.61 -16.19 -13.39
C SER A 124 -2.52 -15.72 -12.42
N GLY A 125 -1.58 -14.90 -12.88
CA GLY A 125 -0.57 -14.28 -12.02
C GLY A 125 -1.19 -13.33 -10.99
N LEU A 126 -2.21 -12.55 -11.39
CA LEU A 126 -3.00 -11.70 -10.50
C LEU A 126 -3.71 -12.52 -9.41
N TYR A 127 -4.36 -13.62 -9.79
CA TYR A 127 -5.05 -14.50 -8.84
C TYR A 127 -4.07 -15.14 -7.84
N HIS A 128 -2.91 -15.58 -8.31
CA HIS A 128 -1.87 -16.09 -7.42
C HIS A 128 -1.34 -15.00 -6.47
N LYS A 129 -1.21 -13.75 -6.93
CA LYS A 129 -0.78 -12.62 -6.07
C LYS A 129 -1.82 -12.22 -5.04
N LEU A 130 -3.10 -12.31 -5.39
CA LEU A 130 -4.23 -12.03 -4.51
C LEU A 130 -4.62 -13.25 -3.64
N ASN A 131 -3.98 -14.41 -3.86
CA ASN A 131 -4.31 -15.67 -3.20
C ASN A 131 -5.78 -16.08 -3.35
N VAL A 132 -6.30 -15.99 -4.57
CA VAL A 132 -7.70 -16.30 -4.95
C VAL A 132 -7.74 -17.28 -6.13
N HIS A 133 -8.89 -17.90 -6.36
CA HIS A 133 -9.08 -18.90 -7.41
C HIS A 133 -10.16 -18.55 -8.44
N SER A 134 -11.03 -17.59 -8.13
CA SER A 134 -12.12 -17.17 -9.02
C SER A 134 -12.14 -15.67 -9.26
N ARG A 135 -12.90 -15.26 -10.28
CA ARG A 135 -13.13 -13.84 -10.59
C ARG A 135 -13.86 -13.16 -9.45
N GLU A 136 -14.87 -13.83 -8.92
CA GLU A 136 -15.71 -13.35 -7.82
C GLU A 136 -14.86 -13.15 -6.56
N GLU A 137 -14.00 -14.13 -6.23
CA GLU A 137 -13.04 -14.00 -5.13
C GLU A 137 -12.04 -12.86 -5.37
N ALA A 138 -11.52 -12.72 -6.60
CA ALA A 138 -10.59 -11.63 -6.91
C ALA A 138 -11.24 -10.25 -6.74
N ILE A 139 -12.51 -10.09 -7.11
CA ILE A 139 -13.25 -8.83 -6.93
C ILE A 139 -13.58 -8.60 -5.45
N ALA A 140 -14.03 -9.63 -4.74
CA ALA A 140 -14.34 -9.56 -3.32
C ALA A 140 -13.10 -9.21 -2.50
N GLU A 141 -11.98 -9.88 -2.79
CA GLU A 141 -10.70 -9.64 -2.15
C GLU A 141 -10.15 -8.26 -2.51
N ALA A 142 -10.24 -7.84 -3.77
CA ALA A 142 -9.87 -6.49 -4.16
C ALA A 142 -10.71 -5.40 -3.50
N THR A 143 -12.00 -5.66 -3.27
CA THR A 143 -12.89 -4.74 -2.55
C THR A 143 -12.52 -4.69 -1.07
N ARG A 144 -12.29 -5.85 -0.44
CA ARG A 144 -11.79 -5.95 0.94
C ARG A 144 -10.48 -5.21 1.11
N LEU A 145 -9.57 -5.39 0.16
CA LEU A 145 -8.26 -4.74 0.07
C LEU A 145 -8.31 -3.32 -0.53
N HIS A 146 -9.48 -2.72 -0.78
CA HIS A 146 -9.58 -1.33 -1.24
C HIS A 146 -8.69 -1.01 -2.48
N LEU A 147 -8.57 -2.00 -3.37
CA LEU A 147 -7.76 -1.96 -4.60
C LEU A 147 -8.55 -1.47 -5.83
N LEU A 148 -9.86 -1.27 -5.67
CA LEU A 148 -10.82 -0.86 -6.72
C LEU A 148 -11.39 0.53 -6.44
#